data_AF-A0A7S0KVE0-F1
#
_entry.id   AF-A0A7S0KVE0-F1
#
_cell.length_a   1.000
_cell.length_b   1.000
_cell.length_c   1.000
_cell.angle_alpha   90.00
_cell.angle_beta   90.00
_cell.angle_gamma   90.00
#
_symmetry.space_group_name_H-M   'P 1'
#
loop_
_entity.id
_entity.type
_entity.pdbx_description
1 polymer ?
#
loop_
_entity_poly.entity_id
_entity_poly.type
_entity_poly.pdbx_seq_one_letter_code
_entity_poly.pdbx_strand_id
1 'polypeptide(L)'
;MDKFIITKQLTKRPEDYPDAANQAHVQVALRLRAAGKREGVNQGETVPYVIALKTDASAEEIASGRAVNQSSGGKGLADRAYHPDEVSAENSGLKLDLHYYLTQQVHPVVSRLCQPIEGTDAAHIANCLGLDPSKFHHQVVTANGGNEYDDDLLAPATALDDEERFKRCKPLVL
;
A
#
# COMPACT_ATOMS: atom_id res chain seq x y z
N MET A 1 10.93 -6.95 14.14
CA MET A 1 10.70 -5.80 13.24
C MET A 1 10.82 -6.22 11.77
N ASP A 2 11.60 -7.25 11.51
CA ASP A 2 12.05 -7.72 10.18
C ASP A 2 10.92 -8.08 9.22
N LYS A 3 9.79 -8.54 9.75
CA LYS A 3 8.59 -8.91 8.96
C LYS A 3 7.94 -7.73 8.22
N PHE A 4 8.26 -6.50 8.61
CA PHE A 4 7.68 -5.28 8.04
C PHE A 4 8.63 -4.56 7.07
N ILE A 5 9.87 -5.06 6.92
CA ILE A 5 10.88 -4.42 6.06
C ILE A 5 10.54 -4.73 4.60
N ILE A 6 10.35 -3.67 3.83
CA ILE A 6 10.21 -3.73 2.38
C ILE A 6 11.54 -3.30 1.78
N THR A 7 12.05 -4.05 0.82
CA THR A 7 13.30 -3.74 0.12
C THR A 7 13.02 -3.39 -1.32
N LYS A 8 13.66 -2.33 -1.83
CA LYS A 8 13.58 -1.97 -3.25
C LYS A 8 14.90 -1.40 -3.75
N GLN A 9 15.29 -1.81 -4.95
CA GLN A 9 16.52 -1.36 -5.58
C GLN A 9 16.36 0.00 -6.25
N LEU A 10 17.39 0.84 -6.12
CA LEU A 10 17.51 2.10 -6.87
C LEU A 10 18.04 1.79 -8.28
N THR A 11 17.23 1.99 -9.30
CA THR A 11 17.63 1.82 -10.71
C THR A 11 18.36 3.04 -11.27
N LYS A 12 18.19 4.20 -10.63
CA LYS A 12 18.85 5.48 -10.95
C LYS A 12 19.46 6.07 -9.68
N ARG A 13 20.22 7.15 -9.79
CA ARG A 13 20.61 7.91 -8.59
C ARG A 13 19.35 8.50 -7.95
N PRO A 14 19.24 8.61 -6.61
CA PRO A 14 18.06 9.15 -5.95
C PRO A 14 17.62 10.54 -6.45
N GLU A 15 18.55 11.36 -6.93
CA GLU A 15 18.29 12.71 -7.50
C GLU A 15 17.67 12.69 -8.90
N ASP A 16 17.91 11.62 -9.66
CA ASP A 16 17.51 11.51 -11.07
C ASP A 16 16.09 10.93 -11.22
N TYR A 17 15.38 10.73 -10.11
CA TYR A 17 14.01 10.25 -10.10
C TYR A 17 13.03 11.42 -10.34
N PRO A 18 12.28 11.42 -11.46
CA PRO A 18 11.33 12.50 -11.75
C PRO A 18 10.16 12.54 -10.76
N ASP A 19 9.87 11.41 -10.12
CA ASP A 19 8.76 11.25 -9.16
C ASP A 19 9.27 10.78 -7.80
N ALA A 20 10.39 11.36 -7.34
CA ALA A 20 10.99 11.02 -6.05
C ALA A 20 10.01 11.21 -4.88
N ALA A 21 9.09 12.19 -4.97
CA ALA A 21 8.13 12.52 -3.92
C ALA A 21 7.12 11.39 -3.62
N ASN A 22 6.79 10.55 -4.61
CA ASN A 22 5.83 9.46 -4.44
C ASN A 22 6.50 8.09 -4.23
N GLN A 23 7.83 8.04 -4.25
CA GLN A 23 8.59 6.79 -4.16
C GLN A 23 9.25 6.62 -2.79
N ALA A 24 8.69 5.72 -1.97
CA ALA A 24 9.15 5.43 -0.61
C ALA A 24 10.66 5.16 -0.50
N HIS A 25 11.18 4.17 -1.22
CA HIS A 25 12.61 3.86 -1.27
C HIS A 25 13.51 5.03 -1.71
N VAL A 26 13.03 5.92 -2.59
CA VAL A 26 13.80 7.09 -3.04
C VAL A 26 13.81 8.17 -1.94
N GLN A 27 12.66 8.43 -1.30
CA GLN A 27 12.57 9.35 -0.16
C GLN A 27 13.49 8.93 0.98
N VAL A 28 13.50 7.63 1.31
CA VAL A 28 14.37 7.09 2.35
C VAL A 28 15.83 7.23 1.96
N ALA A 29 16.21 6.89 0.71
CA ALA A 29 17.58 7.06 0.24
C ALA A 29 18.05 8.53 0.27
N LEU A 30 17.20 9.46 -0.17
CA LEU A 30 17.49 10.91 -0.11
C LEU A 30 17.70 11.37 1.33
N ARG A 31 16.86 10.91 2.27
CA ARG A 31 16.97 11.25 3.70
C ARG A 31 18.23 10.69 4.34
N LEU A 32 18.55 9.41 4.08
CA LEU A 32 19.77 8.77 4.57
C LEU A 32 21.02 9.49 4.08
N ARG A 33 21.03 9.89 2.81
CA ARG A 33 22.13 10.64 2.23
C ARG A 33 22.26 12.04 2.82
N ALA A 34 21.15 12.73 3.06
CA ALA A 34 21.13 14.02 3.76
C ALA A 34 21.64 13.90 5.22
N ALA A 35 21.40 12.75 5.87
CA ALA A 35 21.95 12.41 7.18
C ALA A 35 23.43 11.94 7.13
N GLY A 36 24.07 11.93 5.96
CA GLY A 36 25.47 11.56 5.78
C GLY A 36 25.74 10.05 5.70
N LYS A 37 24.71 9.19 5.68
CA LYS A 37 24.87 7.75 5.47
C LYS A 37 25.19 7.45 4.00
N ARG A 38 26.06 6.47 3.76
CA ARG A 38 26.55 6.06 2.43
C ARG A 38 26.08 4.68 1.98
N GLU A 39 25.45 3.91 2.86
CA GLU A 39 24.92 2.58 2.55
C GLU A 39 23.48 2.68 2.07
N GLY A 40 23.14 1.99 0.98
CA GLY A 40 21.77 1.93 0.48
C GLY A 40 21.27 3.24 -0.13
N VAL A 41 22.17 4.06 -0.69
CA VAL A 41 21.86 5.38 -1.26
C VAL A 41 22.37 5.56 -2.69
N ASN A 42 23.15 4.61 -3.20
CA ASN A 42 23.69 4.67 -4.56
C ASN A 42 22.82 3.90 -5.56
N GLN A 43 22.97 4.24 -6.84
CA GLN A 43 22.36 3.48 -7.92
C GLN A 43 22.84 2.02 -7.88
N GLY A 44 21.91 1.10 -8.05
CA GLY A 44 22.14 -0.35 -7.98
C GLY A 44 22.02 -0.93 -6.58
N GLU A 45 21.98 -0.12 -5.52
CA GLU A 45 21.82 -0.60 -4.16
C GLU A 45 20.34 -0.80 -3.78
N THR A 46 20.13 -1.69 -2.82
CA THR A 46 18.81 -1.99 -2.26
C THR A 46 18.58 -1.16 -1.00
N VAL A 47 17.46 -0.45 -0.97
CA VAL A 47 17.05 0.39 0.16
C VAL A 47 16.00 -0.36 0.97
N PRO A 48 16.29 -0.73 2.23
CA PRO A 48 15.27 -1.22 3.15
C PRO A 48 14.48 -0.05 3.72
N TYR A 49 13.16 -0.18 3.78
CA TYR A 49 12.29 0.80 4.40
C TYR A 49 11.07 0.14 5.06
N VAL A 50 10.47 0.87 5.98
CA VAL A 50 9.23 0.53 6.67
C VAL A 50 8.29 1.73 6.60
N ILE A 51 6.98 1.47 6.56
CA ILE A 51 5.97 2.52 6.69
C ILE A 51 5.61 2.71 8.17
N ALA A 52 5.74 3.96 8.64
CA ALA A 52 5.48 4.33 10.03
C ALA A 52 4.74 5.67 10.13
N LEU A 53 4.08 5.86 11.27
CA LEU A 53 3.33 7.05 11.65
C LEU A 53 3.99 7.64 12.89
N LYS A 54 4.11 8.97 12.90
CA LYS A 54 4.42 9.69 14.13
C LYS A 54 3.13 9.92 14.91
N THR A 55 2.88 9.07 15.90
CA THR A 55 1.64 9.07 16.69
C THR A 55 1.85 8.36 18.02
N ASP A 56 1.16 8.83 19.05
CA ASP A 56 1.11 8.17 20.36
C ASP A 56 0.00 7.11 20.44
N ALA A 57 -0.85 6.99 19.41
CA ALA A 57 -1.96 6.05 19.35
C ALA A 57 -1.54 4.59 19.58
N SER A 58 -2.45 3.77 20.09
CA SER A 58 -2.19 2.35 20.33
C SER A 58 -2.09 1.55 19.03
N ALA A 59 -1.49 0.36 19.08
CA ALA A 59 -1.37 -0.53 17.92
C ALA A 59 -2.74 -0.89 17.34
N GLU A 60 -3.75 -1.11 18.18
CA GLU A 60 -5.12 -1.44 17.75
C GLU A 60 -5.78 -0.25 17.04
N GLU A 61 -5.55 0.97 17.53
CA GLU A 61 -6.06 2.19 16.91
C GLU A 61 -5.40 2.44 15.55
N ILE A 62 -4.09 2.16 15.45
CA ILE A 62 -3.36 2.21 14.20
C ILE A 62 -3.91 1.17 13.23
N ALA A 63 -4.06 -0.09 13.62
CA ALA A 63 -4.59 -1.15 12.75
C ALA A 63 -6.01 -0.84 12.22
N SER A 64 -6.86 -0.22 13.05
CA SER A 64 -8.20 0.23 12.65
C SER A 64 -8.21 1.41 11.67
N GLY A 65 -7.05 1.99 11.36
CA GLY A 65 -6.89 3.13 10.45
C GLY A 65 -7.25 4.49 11.07
N ARG A 66 -7.67 4.53 12.35
CA ARG A 66 -8.02 5.78 13.04
C ARG A 66 -6.81 6.68 13.27
N ALA A 67 -5.65 6.09 13.58
CA ALA A 67 -4.43 6.83 13.84
C ALA A 67 -3.85 7.51 12.58
N VAL A 68 -4.18 7.03 11.37
CA VAL A 68 -3.67 7.61 10.12
C VAL A 68 -4.07 9.08 9.99
N ASN A 69 -5.33 9.40 10.31
CA ASN A 69 -5.85 10.77 10.25
C ASN A 69 -5.33 11.69 11.36
N GLN A 70 -4.82 11.11 12.45
CA GLN A 70 -4.32 11.83 13.63
C GLN A 70 -2.79 11.90 13.64
N SER A 71 -2.12 11.23 12.70
CA SER A 71 -0.67 11.17 12.64
C SER A 71 -0.07 12.51 12.22
N SER A 72 1.00 12.91 12.90
CA SER A 72 1.76 14.12 12.58
C SER A 72 2.87 13.78 11.59
N GLY A 73 2.51 13.56 10.32
CA GLY A 73 3.44 13.19 9.25
C GLY A 73 2.93 13.58 7.88
N GLY A 74 3.80 13.53 6.86
CA GLY A 74 3.39 13.82 5.48
C GLY A 74 2.23 12.93 5.04
N LYS A 75 1.31 13.49 4.24
CA LYS A 75 0.08 12.79 3.83
C LYS A 75 0.37 11.66 2.83
N GLY A 76 1.51 11.71 2.14
CA GLY A 76 1.90 10.72 1.14
C GLY A 76 2.42 9.43 1.76
N LEU A 77 2.28 8.31 1.04
CA LEU A 77 2.88 7.04 1.46
C LEU A 77 4.41 7.13 1.57
N ALA A 78 5.04 7.85 0.64
CA ALA A 78 6.49 7.99 0.60
C ALA A 78 7.03 8.87 1.74
N ASP A 79 6.28 9.87 2.19
CA ASP A 79 6.65 10.69 3.35
C ASP A 79 6.69 9.86 4.64
N ARG A 80 5.77 8.89 4.73
CA ARG A 80 5.62 7.96 5.85
C ARG A 80 6.57 6.77 5.77
N ALA A 81 7.46 6.74 4.77
CA ALA A 81 8.50 5.72 4.68
C ALA A 81 9.74 6.16 5.45
N TYR A 82 10.29 5.24 6.24
CA TYR A 82 11.47 5.43 7.08
C TYR A 82 12.40 4.23 6.98
N HIS A 83 13.69 4.42 7.26
CA HIS A 83 14.60 3.31 7.42
C HIS A 83 14.30 2.56 8.73
N PRO A 84 14.45 1.22 8.79
CA PRO A 84 14.19 0.46 10.02
C PRO A 84 14.96 0.99 11.24
N ASP A 85 16.24 1.32 11.08
CA ASP A 85 17.04 1.91 12.17
C ASP A 85 16.44 3.20 12.75
N GLU A 86 15.79 4.04 11.92
CA GLU A 86 15.19 5.30 12.37
C GLU A 86 13.98 5.06 13.26
N VAL A 87 13.21 3.99 12.99
CA VAL A 87 12.02 3.63 13.77
C VAL A 87 12.44 2.90 15.05
N SER A 88 13.48 2.08 15.00
CA SER A 88 14.06 1.38 16.16
C SER A 88 14.82 2.29 17.11
N ALA A 89 15.16 3.51 16.72
CA ALA A 89 15.86 4.46 17.57
C ALA A 89 15.02 4.86 18.80
N GLU A 90 15.67 4.88 19.96
CA GLU A 90 15.07 5.34 21.22
C GLU A 90 14.68 6.82 21.07
N ASN A 91 13.40 7.15 21.31
CA ASN A 91 12.79 8.47 21.12
C ASN A 91 12.37 8.86 19.68
N SER A 92 12.24 7.90 18.75
CA SER A 92 11.72 8.20 17.41
C SER A 92 10.28 8.72 17.42
N GLY A 93 9.46 8.26 18.37
CA GLY A 93 8.01 8.51 18.38
C GLY A 93 7.29 7.95 17.15
N LEU A 94 7.96 7.08 16.40
CA LEU A 94 7.46 6.44 15.18
C LEU A 94 6.91 5.06 15.53
N LYS A 95 5.67 4.80 15.12
CA LYS A 95 5.01 3.49 15.25
C LYS A 95 4.69 2.95 13.86
N LEU A 96 4.81 1.65 13.67
CA LEU A 96 4.51 1.01 12.38
C LEU A 96 3.06 1.26 11.96
N ASP A 97 2.84 1.59 10.68
CA ASP A 97 1.50 1.75 10.11
C ASP A 97 0.88 0.37 9.83
N LEU A 98 0.37 -0.29 10.88
CA LEU A 98 -0.25 -1.63 10.76
C LEU A 98 -1.41 -1.65 9.77
N HIS A 99 -2.16 -0.56 9.65
CA HIS A 99 -3.25 -0.46 8.68
C HIS A 99 -2.73 -0.55 7.25
N TYR A 100 -1.63 0.14 6.94
CA TYR A 100 -0.99 0.02 5.62
C TYR A 100 -0.60 -1.43 5.31
N TYR A 101 0.05 -2.15 6.23
CA TYR A 101 0.46 -3.53 5.96
C TYR A 101 -0.73 -4.46 5.79
N LEU A 102 -1.80 -4.30 6.58
CA LEU A 102 -3.00 -5.11 6.41
C LEU A 102 -3.70 -4.84 5.08
N THR A 103 -3.89 -3.57 4.72
CA THR A 103 -4.66 -3.17 3.53
C THR A 103 -3.90 -3.27 2.21
N GLN A 104 -2.59 -2.98 2.20
CA GLN A 104 -1.80 -2.86 0.97
C GLN A 104 -0.78 -3.98 0.76
N GLN A 105 -0.44 -4.75 1.81
CA GLN A 105 0.53 -5.85 1.69
C GLN A 105 -0.15 -7.21 1.88
N VAL A 106 -0.83 -7.44 3.00
CA VAL A 106 -1.42 -8.74 3.32
C VAL A 106 -2.69 -8.98 2.50
N HIS A 107 -3.66 -8.07 2.54
CA HIS A 107 -4.96 -8.26 1.90
C HIS A 107 -4.86 -8.52 0.39
N PRO A 108 -4.12 -7.73 -0.42
CA PRO A 108 -4.07 -7.96 -1.87
C PRO A 108 -3.44 -9.30 -2.25
N VAL A 109 -2.42 -9.74 -1.49
CA VAL A 109 -1.73 -11.02 -1.73
C VAL A 109 -2.65 -12.19 -1.38
N VAL A 110 -3.27 -12.17 -0.21
CA VAL A 110 -4.20 -13.23 0.22
C VAL A 110 -5.42 -13.28 -0.69
N SER A 111 -5.98 -12.13 -1.04
CA SER A 111 -7.13 -12.05 -1.96
C SER A 111 -6.82 -12.63 -3.33
N ARG A 112 -5.62 -12.41 -3.87
CA ARG A 112 -5.22 -13.00 -5.17
C ARG A 112 -5.05 -14.52 -5.07
N LEU A 113 -4.48 -15.02 -3.98
CA LEU A 113 -4.29 -16.45 -3.76
C LEU A 113 -5.61 -17.20 -3.56
N CYS A 114 -6.59 -16.56 -2.91
CA CYS A 114 -7.90 -17.15 -2.64
C CYS A 114 -8.94 -16.87 -3.74
N GLN A 115 -8.63 -16.05 -4.75
CA GLN A 115 -9.54 -15.74 -5.85
C GLN A 115 -10.16 -16.97 -6.56
N PRO A 116 -9.44 -18.08 -6.81
CA PRO A 116 -10.03 -19.26 -7.46
C PRO A 116 -10.87 -20.14 -6.51
N ILE A 117 -10.90 -19.84 -5.20
CA ILE A 117 -11.59 -20.65 -4.21
C ILE A 117 -13.05 -20.19 -4.12
N GLU A 118 -13.99 -21.04 -4.53
CA GLU A 118 -15.42 -20.78 -4.40
C GLU A 118 -15.80 -20.48 -2.94
N GLY A 119 -16.67 -19.48 -2.75
CA GLY A 119 -17.12 -19.06 -1.42
C GLY A 119 -16.15 -18.14 -0.68
N THR A 120 -14.99 -17.82 -1.24
CA THR A 120 -14.12 -16.75 -0.72
C THR A 120 -14.29 -15.48 -1.54
N ASP A 121 -14.48 -14.35 -0.86
CA ASP A 121 -14.48 -13.04 -1.49
C ASP A 121 -13.50 -12.07 -0.79
N ALA A 122 -13.12 -11.00 -1.48
CA ALA A 122 -12.18 -10.00 -0.96
C ALA A 122 -12.70 -9.30 0.31
N ALA A 123 -14.02 -9.18 0.47
CA ALA A 123 -14.65 -8.54 1.61
C ALA A 123 -14.63 -9.45 2.85
N HIS A 124 -14.80 -10.76 2.66
CA HIS A 124 -14.69 -11.79 3.68
C HIS A 124 -13.26 -11.84 4.23
N ILE A 125 -12.26 -11.81 3.35
CA ILE A 125 -10.85 -11.72 3.76
C ILE A 125 -10.58 -10.43 4.53
N ALA A 126 -11.11 -9.29 4.07
CA ALA A 126 -10.98 -8.02 4.79
C ALA A 126 -11.58 -8.11 6.21
N ASN A 127 -12.76 -8.72 6.35
CA ASN A 127 -13.40 -8.94 7.64
C ASN A 127 -12.55 -9.81 8.57
N CYS A 128 -11.97 -10.90 8.06
CA CYS A 128 -11.04 -11.75 8.83
C CYS A 128 -9.79 -11.00 9.31
N LEU A 129 -9.35 -9.98 8.57
CA LEU A 129 -8.23 -9.11 8.94
C LEU A 129 -8.62 -7.95 9.88
N GLY A 130 -9.89 -7.84 10.26
CA GLY A 130 -10.41 -6.74 11.08
C GLY A 130 -10.51 -5.40 10.33
N LEU A 131 -10.58 -5.46 9.00
CA LEU A 131 -10.76 -4.30 8.12
C LEU A 131 -12.24 -4.13 7.75
N ASP A 132 -12.63 -2.92 7.37
CA ASP A 132 -13.99 -2.64 6.91
C ASP A 132 -14.25 -3.27 5.51
N PRO A 133 -15.09 -4.32 5.41
CA PRO A 133 -15.31 -5.07 4.17
C PRO A 133 -15.90 -4.22 3.04
N SER A 134 -16.58 -3.12 3.38
CA SER A 134 -17.22 -2.21 2.42
C SER A 134 -16.21 -1.57 1.46
N LYS A 135 -14.96 -1.41 1.90
CA LYS A 135 -13.90 -0.75 1.12
C LYS A 135 -13.19 -1.67 0.13
N PHE A 136 -13.36 -2.99 0.24
CA PHE A 136 -12.58 -3.98 -0.52
C PHE A 136 -13.37 -4.68 -1.63
N HIS A 137 -14.65 -4.37 -1.80
CA HIS A 137 -15.46 -4.86 -2.91
C HIS A 137 -15.01 -4.38 -4.30
N HIS A 138 -14.19 -3.32 -4.38
CA HIS A 138 -13.87 -2.63 -5.65
C HIS A 138 -12.47 -2.93 -6.20
N GLN A 139 -11.54 -3.43 -5.38
CA GLN A 139 -10.12 -3.55 -5.78
C GLN A 139 -9.84 -4.68 -6.77
N VAL A 140 -10.74 -5.65 -6.94
CA VAL A 140 -10.56 -6.75 -7.91
C VAL A 140 -10.63 -6.24 -9.36
N VAL A 141 -11.36 -5.14 -9.63
CA VAL A 141 -11.56 -4.64 -11.00
C VAL A 141 -10.44 -3.69 -11.45
N THR A 142 -9.75 -3.00 -10.54
CA THR A 142 -8.79 -1.94 -10.91
C THR A 142 -7.36 -2.44 -11.09
N ALA A 143 -7.03 -3.67 -10.70
CA ALA A 143 -5.68 -4.24 -10.88
C ALA A 143 -5.35 -4.61 -12.34
N ASN A 144 -6.32 -4.57 -13.26
CA ASN A 144 -6.15 -4.81 -14.70
C ASN A 144 -5.97 -3.54 -15.54
N GLY A 145 -5.76 -2.37 -14.93
CA GLY A 145 -5.60 -1.09 -15.63
C GLY A 145 -4.22 -0.79 -16.23
N GLY A 146 -3.39 -1.81 -16.45
CA GLY A 146 -2.14 -1.68 -17.21
C GLY A 146 -2.43 -1.95 -18.68
N ASN A 147 -2.50 -0.91 -19.50
CA ASN A 147 -2.56 -1.03 -20.96
C ASN A 147 -1.37 -1.85 -21.47
N GLU A 148 -1.62 -3.05 -21.99
CA GLU A 148 -0.87 -3.68 -23.09
C GLU A 148 -1.63 -4.95 -23.53
N TYR A 149 -2.26 -4.83 -24.71
CA TYR A 149 -2.76 -5.86 -25.61
C TYR A 149 -2.74 -7.32 -25.12
N ASP A 150 -3.87 -7.83 -24.65
CA ASP A 150 -4.19 -9.25 -24.80
C ASP A 150 -5.72 -9.41 -24.94
N ASP A 151 -6.09 -9.79 -26.16
CA ASP A 151 -7.42 -10.10 -26.66
C ASP A 151 -7.82 -11.50 -26.14
N ASP A 152 -8.18 -11.62 -24.86
CA ASP A 152 -8.79 -12.86 -24.33
C ASP A 152 -9.81 -12.62 -23.21
N LEU A 153 -10.58 -11.52 -23.33
CA LEU A 153 -11.65 -11.18 -22.38
C LEU A 153 -13.04 -11.35 -23.01
N LEU A 154 -13.43 -12.61 -23.28
CA LEU A 154 -14.80 -12.95 -23.67
C LEU A 154 -15.35 -14.14 -22.86
N ALA A 155 -15.58 -13.90 -21.57
CA ALA A 155 -16.73 -14.48 -20.87
C ALA A 155 -17.70 -13.35 -20.57
N PRO A 156 -18.98 -13.43 -20.97
CA PRO A 156 -19.64 -12.25 -21.48
C PRO A 156 -20.35 -11.49 -20.36
N ALA A 157 -20.06 -10.19 -20.26
CA ALA A 157 -20.88 -9.22 -19.53
C ALA A 157 -22.34 -9.10 -20.08
N THR A 158 -22.73 -9.95 -21.05
CA THR A 158 -24.09 -10.11 -21.57
C THR A 158 -24.88 -11.23 -20.88
N ALA A 159 -24.27 -12.01 -19.98
CA ALA A 159 -24.96 -13.06 -19.22
C ALA A 159 -25.50 -12.58 -17.86
N LEU A 160 -25.21 -11.32 -17.48
CA LEU A 160 -25.73 -10.70 -16.27
C LEU A 160 -26.95 -9.84 -16.63
N ASP A 161 -28.00 -9.92 -15.82
CA ASP A 161 -29.14 -9.02 -15.93
C ASP A 161 -28.67 -7.57 -15.79
N ASP A 162 -29.30 -6.66 -16.56
CA ASP A 162 -28.96 -5.24 -16.58
C ASP A 162 -28.97 -4.62 -15.17
N GLU A 163 -29.84 -5.12 -14.29
CA GLU A 163 -29.90 -4.68 -12.89
C GLU A 163 -28.62 -4.99 -12.11
N GLU A 164 -28.03 -6.17 -12.28
CA GLU A 164 -26.76 -6.53 -11.64
C GLU A 164 -25.58 -5.82 -12.31
N ARG A 165 -25.64 -5.67 -13.63
CA ARG A 165 -24.62 -5.01 -14.44
C ARG A 165 -24.49 -3.53 -14.10
N PHE A 166 -25.61 -2.84 -13.90
CA PHE A 166 -25.65 -1.39 -13.64
C PHE A 166 -25.87 -1.03 -12.17
N LYS A 167 -25.97 -2.01 -11.27
CA LYS A 167 -26.18 -1.82 -9.81
C LYS A 167 -25.26 -0.78 -9.17
N ARG A 168 -24.05 -0.65 -9.70
CA ARG A 168 -22.98 0.21 -9.14
C ARG A 168 -22.65 1.42 -10.01
N CYS A 169 -23.38 1.64 -11.10
CA CYS A 169 -23.23 2.81 -11.94
C CYS A 169 -23.92 4.03 -11.31
N LYS A 170 -23.30 5.21 -11.42
CA LYS A 170 -23.97 6.45 -11.05
C LYS A 170 -25.02 6.77 -12.12
N PRO A 171 -26.23 7.17 -11.73
CA PRO A 171 -27.26 7.56 -12.69
C PRO A 171 -26.79 8.79 -13.48
N LEU A 172 -27.14 8.84 -14.76
CA LEU A 172 -26.90 10.01 -15.60
C LEU A 172 -27.79 11.17 -15.08
N VAL A 173 -27.16 12.28 -14.74
CA VAL A 173 -27.85 13.52 -14.36
C VAL A 173 -27.70 14.48 -15.53
N LEU A 174 -28.84 14.89 -16.11
CA LEU A 174 -28.93 15.89 -17.18
C LEU A 174 -29.23 17.27 -16.61
#